data_AF-A0A1C7M4R5-F1
#
_entry.id   AF-A0A1C7M4R5-F1
#
_cell.length_a   1.000
_cell.length_b   1.000
_cell.length_c   1.000
_cell.angle_alpha   90.00
_cell.angle_beta   90.00
_cell.angle_gamma   90.00
#
_symmetry.space_group_name_H-M   'P 1'
#
loop_
_entity.id
_entity.type
_entity.pdbx_description
1 polymer ?
#
loop_
_entity_poly.entity_id
_entity_poly.type
_entity_poly.pdbx_seq_one_letter_code
_entity_poly.pdbx_strand_id
1 'polypeptide(L)'
;MHIFNLLRDLVPETPSGDSPRLPAYTTLLLAHSLRSIFYPSNFIYPLTARFLLQRPELDAGDVPMLYGMLYSASDDWKKERLWIVRFLSDGMIGNDEWQVLKRRHTWDLLASFSNVRGKTRD
;
A
#
# COMPACT_ATOMS: atom_id res chain seq x y z
N MET A 1 1.74 -9.82 18.86
CA MET A 1 1.32 -8.61 18.11
C MET A 1 1.20 -9.00 16.64
N HIS A 2 0.00 -8.92 16.05
CA HIS A 2 -0.30 -9.41 14.68
C HIS A 2 0.69 -8.89 13.61
N ILE A 3 1.03 -7.60 13.63
CA ILE A 3 1.96 -6.97 12.68
C ILE A 3 3.33 -7.66 12.66
N PHE A 4 3.87 -8.07 13.82
CA PHE A 4 5.16 -8.75 13.88
C PHE A 4 5.09 -10.19 13.38
N ASN A 5 3.93 -10.84 13.49
CA ASN A 5 3.73 -12.15 12.88
C ASN A 5 3.71 -12.01 11.35
N LEU A 6 2.92 -11.08 10.82
CA LEU A 6 2.90 -10.78 9.39
C LEU A 6 4.28 -10.43 8.83
N LEU A 7 5.09 -9.66 9.57
CA LEU A 7 6.46 -9.36 9.17
C LEU A 7 7.36 -10.60 9.18
N ARG A 8 7.20 -11.47 10.18
CA ARG A 8 7.95 -12.73 10.26
C ARG A 8 7.62 -13.62 9.06
N ASP A 9 6.33 -13.75 8.72
CA ASP A 9 5.87 -14.61 7.64
C ASP A 9 6.36 -14.14 6.25
N LEU A 10 6.73 -12.86 6.13
CA LEU A 10 7.32 -12.29 4.91
C LEU A 10 8.82 -12.60 4.72
N VAL A 11 9.52 -13.09 5.75
CA VAL A 11 10.96 -13.38 5.70
C VAL A 11 11.16 -14.89 5.67
N PRO A 12 11.34 -15.51 4.49
CA PRO A 12 11.57 -16.95 4.42
C PRO A 12 12.89 -17.32 5.06
N GLU A 13 12.94 -18.45 5.78
CA GLU A 13 14.18 -18.98 6.30
C GLU A 13 15.05 -19.52 5.15
N THR A 14 16.08 -18.77 4.79
CA THR A 14 17.06 -19.19 3.78
C THR A 14 18.20 -19.95 4.44
N PRO A 15 18.64 -21.10 3.89
CA PRO A 15 19.74 -21.89 4.47
C PRO A 15 21.09 -21.17 4.46
N SER A 16 21.26 -20.13 3.64
CA SER A 16 22.44 -19.27 3.60
C SER A 16 22.46 -18.17 4.68
N GLY A 17 21.36 -17.97 5.41
CA GLY A 17 21.22 -16.86 6.37
C GLY A 17 20.99 -15.48 5.74
N ASP A 18 20.85 -15.40 4.42
CA ASP A 18 20.58 -14.15 3.70
C ASP A 18 19.10 -13.81 3.70
N SER A 19 18.70 -12.84 4.51
CA SER A 19 17.34 -12.33 4.51
C SER A 19 17.04 -11.54 3.22
N PRO A 20 16.05 -11.96 2.40
CA PRO A 20 15.72 -11.22 1.20
C PRO A 20 15.19 -9.82 1.53
N ARG A 21 15.49 -8.85 0.67
CA ARG A 21 14.97 -7.48 0.80
C ARG A 21 13.45 -7.48 0.64
N LEU A 22 12.74 -6.88 1.59
CA LEU A 22 11.31 -6.64 1.46
C LEU A 22 11.01 -5.47 0.51
N PRO A 23 10.00 -5.60 -0.37
CA PRO A 23 9.54 -4.49 -1.22
C PRO A 23 9.15 -3.26 -0.41
N ALA A 24 9.49 -2.07 -0.91
CA ALA A 24 9.30 -0.83 -0.17
C ALA A 24 7.84 -0.55 0.19
N TYR A 25 6.90 -0.87 -0.71
CA TYR A 25 5.46 -0.70 -0.43
C TYR A 25 5.01 -1.50 0.80
N THR A 26 5.45 -2.75 0.93
CA THR A 26 5.11 -3.59 2.08
C THR A 26 5.72 -3.04 3.37
N THR A 27 7.00 -2.67 3.33
CA THR A 27 7.69 -2.07 4.48
C THR A 27 7.02 -0.77 4.91
N LEU A 28 6.66 0.09 3.95
CA LEU A 28 6.03 1.38 4.21
C LEU A 28 4.63 1.20 4.82
N LEU A 29 3.84 0.23 4.34
CA LEU A 29 2.55 -0.12 4.94
C LEU A 29 2.72 -0.51 6.42
N LEU A 30 3.66 -1.41 6.69
CA LEU A 30 3.92 -1.89 8.05
C LEU A 30 4.38 -0.75 8.96
N ALA A 31 5.24 0.15 8.46
CA ALA A 31 5.68 1.33 9.19
C ALA A 31 4.52 2.28 9.53
N HIS A 32 3.64 2.58 8.55
CA HIS A 32 2.45 3.38 8.79
C HIS A 32 1.48 2.72 9.79
N SER A 33 1.30 1.41 9.68
CA SER A 33 0.40 0.64 10.55
C SER A 33 0.92 0.62 11.99
N LEU A 34 2.21 0.34 12.18
CA LEU A 34 2.85 0.35 13.48
C LEU A 34 2.78 1.74 14.14
N ARG A 35 3.06 2.81 13.38
CA ARG A 35 2.91 4.18 13.88
C ARG A 35 1.46 4.48 14.25
N SER A 36 0.49 4.04 13.46
CA SER A 36 -0.93 4.35 13.67
C SER A 36 -1.52 3.70 14.91
N ILE A 37 -0.96 2.59 15.40
CA ILE A 37 -1.34 2.00 16.71
C ILE A 37 -1.16 3.02 17.85
N PHE A 38 -0.11 3.83 17.80
CA PHE A 38 0.16 4.87 18.80
C PHE A 38 -0.63 6.16 18.56
N TYR A 39 -1.27 6.31 17.40
CA TYR A 39 -2.05 7.49 17.01
C TYR A 39 -3.37 7.09 16.33
N PRO A 40 -4.30 6.43 17.04
CA PRO A 40 -5.50 5.83 16.45
C PRO A 40 -6.51 6.86 15.91
N SER A 41 -6.38 8.15 16.27
CA SER A 41 -7.17 9.25 15.71
C SER A 41 -6.79 9.60 14.27
N ASN A 42 -5.66 9.08 13.76
CA ASN A 42 -5.26 9.28 12.38
C ASN A 42 -6.22 8.54 11.43
N PHE A 43 -6.71 9.21 10.39
CA PHE A 43 -7.66 8.64 9.42
C PHE A 43 -7.15 7.35 8.75
N ILE A 44 -5.83 7.15 8.66
CA ILE A 44 -5.25 5.95 8.03
C ILE A 44 -5.31 4.71 8.93
N TYR A 45 -5.46 4.89 10.25
CA TYR A 45 -5.51 3.80 11.21
C TYR A 45 -6.61 2.79 10.89
N PRO A 46 -7.90 3.17 10.77
CA PRO A 46 -8.96 2.20 10.48
C PRO A 46 -8.77 1.48 9.12
N LEU A 47 -8.17 2.14 8.13
CA LEU A 47 -7.90 1.56 6.81
C LEU A 47 -6.81 0.48 6.88
N THR A 48 -5.66 0.82 7.48
CA THR A 48 -4.55 -0.11 7.69
C THR A 48 -4.91 -1.26 8.63
N ALA A 49 -5.56 -0.97 9.76
CA ALA A 49 -6.03 -1.99 10.69
C ALA A 49 -6.97 -2.98 10.01
N ARG A 50 -7.98 -2.49 9.26
CA ARG A 50 -8.87 -3.36 8.49
C ARG A 50 -8.10 -4.19 7.46
N PHE A 51 -7.19 -3.59 6.71
CA PHE A 51 -6.42 -4.29 5.69
C PHE A 51 -5.58 -5.45 6.27
N LEU A 52 -4.91 -5.21 7.40
CA LEU A 52 -4.05 -6.20 8.06
C LEU A 52 -4.86 -7.27 8.79
N LEU A 53 -5.97 -6.91 9.45
CA LEU A 53 -6.78 -7.86 10.22
C LEU A 53 -7.63 -8.78 9.33
N GLN A 54 -7.92 -8.36 8.10
CA GLN A 54 -8.66 -9.19 7.14
C GLN A 54 -7.81 -10.31 6.52
N ARG A 55 -6.50 -10.35 6.76
CA ARG A 55 -5.57 -11.26 6.10
C ARG A 55 -4.72 -12.03 7.12
N PRO A 56 -4.58 -13.36 6.95
CA PRO A 56 -3.64 -14.13 7.75
C PRO A 56 -2.19 -13.87 7.34
N GLU A 57 -1.95 -13.49 6.08
CA GLU A 57 -0.61 -13.27 5.50
C GLU A 57 -0.60 -12.02 4.60
N LEU A 58 0.58 -11.44 4.38
CA LEU A 58 0.76 -10.30 3.48
C LEU A 58 1.33 -10.74 2.14
N ASP A 59 0.72 -10.26 1.07
CA ASP A 59 1.28 -10.35 -0.28
C ASP A 59 2.23 -9.17 -0.51
N ALA A 60 3.53 -9.43 -0.51
CA ALA A 60 4.54 -8.42 -0.81
C ALA A 60 4.72 -8.17 -2.31
N GLY A 61 4.08 -8.96 -3.17
CA GLY A 61 4.17 -8.87 -4.62
C GLY A 61 3.30 -7.78 -5.24
N ASP A 62 2.53 -7.05 -4.43
CA ASP A 62 1.49 -6.12 -4.86
C ASP A 62 1.41 -4.86 -4.00
N VAL A 63 0.81 -3.80 -4.55
CA VAL A 63 0.59 -2.54 -3.81
C VAL A 63 -0.58 -2.71 -2.83
N PRO A 64 -0.36 -2.53 -1.51
CA PRO A 64 -1.41 -2.71 -0.52
C PRO A 64 -2.46 -1.60 -0.58
N MET A 65 -3.70 -1.96 -0.26
CA MET A 65 -4.88 -1.05 -0.20
C MET A 65 -5.23 -0.29 -1.49
N LEU A 66 -4.47 -0.47 -2.57
CA LEU A 66 -4.55 0.34 -3.79
C LEU A 66 -5.98 0.52 -4.30
N TYR A 67 -6.66 -0.59 -4.62
CA TYR A 67 -8.01 -0.54 -5.15
C TYR A 67 -9.04 -0.06 -4.12
N GLY A 68 -8.87 -0.46 -2.86
CA GLY A 68 -9.76 -0.04 -1.78
C GLY A 68 -9.78 1.48 -1.61
N MET A 69 -8.63 2.14 -1.75
CA MET A 69 -8.50 3.59 -1.59
C MET A 69 -8.79 4.36 -2.89
N LEU A 70 -8.38 3.83 -4.06
CA LEU A 70 -8.65 4.50 -5.34
C LEU A 70 -10.14 4.49 -5.69
N TYR A 71 -10.84 3.39 -5.43
CA TYR A 71 -12.27 3.24 -5.69
C TYR A 71 -13.15 3.46 -4.46
N SER A 72 -12.62 4.05 -3.41
CA SER A 72 -13.41 4.35 -2.23
C SER A 72 -14.59 5.24 -2.56
N ALA A 73 -15.76 4.85 -2.02
CA ALA A 73 -17.00 5.60 -2.06
C ALA A 73 -17.31 6.25 -0.69
N SER A 74 -16.34 6.30 0.22
CA SER A 74 -16.49 6.98 1.51
C SER A 74 -16.59 8.49 1.34
N ASP A 75 -17.12 9.18 2.36
CA ASP A 75 -17.13 10.65 2.39
C ASP A 75 -15.71 11.25 2.37
N ASP A 76 -14.70 10.47 2.80
CA ASP A 76 -13.29 10.84 2.85
C ASP A 76 -12.50 10.41 1.59
N TRP A 77 -13.16 9.98 0.50
CA TRP A 77 -12.52 9.44 -0.71
C TRP A 77 -11.37 10.32 -1.25
N LYS A 78 -11.47 11.66 -1.13
CA LYS A 78 -10.41 12.58 -1.56
C LYS A 78 -9.13 12.40 -0.73
N LYS A 79 -9.26 12.26 0.59
CA LYS A 79 -8.11 12.03 1.49
C LYS A 79 -7.52 10.65 1.24
N GLU A 80 -8.36 9.65 1.04
CA GLU A 80 -7.93 8.29 0.74
C GLU A 80 -7.13 8.22 -0.58
N ARG A 81 -7.66 8.82 -1.65
CA ARG A 81 -6.97 8.92 -2.95
C ARG A 81 -5.67 9.72 -2.86
N LEU A 82 -5.67 10.84 -2.15
CA LEU A 82 -4.45 11.63 -1.98
C LEU A 82 -3.39 10.84 -1.21
N TRP A 83 -3.79 10.09 -0.19
CA TRP A 83 -2.87 9.29 0.61
C TRP A 83 -2.28 8.14 -0.20
N ILE A 84 -3.10 7.39 -0.95
CA ILE A 84 -2.56 6.28 -1.75
C ILE A 84 -1.62 6.78 -2.86
N VAL A 85 -1.89 7.94 -3.46
CA VAL A 85 -0.95 8.56 -4.43
C VAL A 85 0.37 8.96 -3.76
N ARG A 86 0.32 9.54 -2.56
CA ARG A 86 1.54 9.87 -1.80
C ARG A 86 2.31 8.61 -1.40
N PHE A 87 1.61 7.60 -0.89
CA PHE A 87 2.17 6.30 -0.55
C PHE A 87 2.88 5.64 -1.75
N LEU A 88 2.27 5.72 -2.94
CA LEU A 88 2.87 5.22 -4.18
C LEU A 88 4.15 5.97 -4.54
N SER A 89 4.18 7.29 -4.37
CA SER A 89 5.35 8.13 -4.58
C SER A 89 6.47 7.81 -3.58
N ASP A 90 6.14 7.71 -2.29
CA ASP A 90 7.09 7.46 -1.21
C ASP A 90 7.70 6.06 -1.31
N GLY A 91 6.92 5.07 -1.76
CA GLY A 91 7.40 3.71 -1.97
C GLY A 91 8.09 3.47 -3.32
N MET A 92 8.11 4.44 -4.24
CA MET A 92 8.78 4.28 -5.54
C MET A 92 10.28 4.57 -5.45
N ILE A 93 11.05 3.60 -4.95
CA ILE A 93 12.50 3.78 -4.71
C ILE A 93 13.42 3.18 -5.78
N GLY A 94 12.89 2.36 -6.70
CA GLY A 94 13.72 1.65 -7.67
C GLY A 94 12.94 0.80 -8.66
N ASN A 95 13.68 0.02 -9.45
CA ASN A 95 13.10 -0.81 -10.51
C ASN A 95 12.26 -1.96 -9.97
N ASP A 96 12.60 -2.56 -8.82
CA ASP A 96 11.82 -3.65 -8.24
C ASP A 96 10.42 -3.18 -7.84
N GLU A 97 10.33 -2.02 -7.18
CA GLU A 97 9.07 -1.38 -6.82
C GLU A 97 8.26 -0.99 -8.07
N TRP A 98 8.93 -0.58 -9.15
CA TRP A 98 8.27 -0.37 -10.44
C TRP A 98 7.66 -1.66 -11.00
N GLN A 99 8.31 -2.81 -10.85
CA GLN A 99 7.73 -4.10 -11.27
C GLN A 99 6.50 -4.45 -10.44
N VAL A 100 6.54 -4.23 -9.12
CA VAL A 100 5.38 -4.41 -8.23
C VAL A 100 4.23 -3.50 -8.64
N LEU A 101 4.50 -2.23 -8.96
CA LEU A 101 3.48 -1.29 -9.41
C LEU A 101 2.82 -1.73 -10.72
N LYS A 102 3.62 -2.24 -11.67
CA LYS A 102 3.16 -2.67 -13.00
C LYS A 102 2.27 -3.91 -12.98
N ARG A 103 2.50 -4.85 -12.05
CA ARG A 103 1.79 -6.14 -11.99
C ARG A 103 0.26 -6.04 -12.05
N ARG A 104 -0.32 -4.94 -11.56
CA ARG A 104 -1.78 -4.73 -11.50
C ARG A 104 -2.33 -3.68 -12.46
N HIS A 105 -1.60 -3.29 -13.51
CA HIS A 105 -1.99 -2.15 -14.38
C HIS A 105 -2.23 -0.86 -13.56
N THR A 106 -1.57 -0.73 -12.40
CA THR A 106 -1.80 0.39 -11.48
C THR A 106 -1.55 1.73 -12.16
N TRP A 107 -0.54 1.78 -13.03
CA TRP A 107 -0.22 2.98 -13.79
C TRP A 107 -1.33 3.37 -14.78
N ASP A 108 -1.87 2.40 -15.51
CA ASP A 108 -2.99 2.62 -16.44
C ASP A 108 -4.22 3.14 -15.69
N LEU A 109 -4.44 2.61 -14.49
CA LEU A 109 -5.53 3.00 -13.62
C LEU A 109 -5.38 4.43 -13.09
N LEU A 110 -4.20 4.81 -12.62
CA LEU A 110 -3.90 6.18 -12.21
C LEU A 110 -4.04 7.16 -13.39
N ALA A 111 -3.56 6.78 -14.58
CA ALA A 111 -3.67 7.57 -15.79
C ALA A 111 -5.13 7.76 -16.24
N SER A 112 -6.01 6.78 -15.98
CA SER A 112 -7.44 6.93 -16.25
C SER A 112 -8.08 8.08 -15.43
N PHE A 113 -7.65 8.29 -14.19
CA PHE A 113 -8.15 9.37 -13.34
C PHE A 113 -7.65 10.75 -13.76
N SER A 114 -6.43 10.85 -14.29
CA SER A 114 -5.91 12.13 -14.79
C SER A 114 -6.60 12.54 -16.09
N ASN A 115 -6.92 11.57 -16.97
CA ASN A 115 -7.61 11.83 -18.24
C ASN A 115 -9.05 12.32 -18.09
N VAL A 116 -9.76 11.95 -17.00
CA VAL A 116 -11.11 12.49 -16.72
C VAL A 116 -11.07 14.02 -16.52
N ARG A 117 -9.95 14.57 -16.05
CA ARG A 117 -9.80 16.02 -15.81
C ARG A 117 -9.60 16.84 -17.08
N GLY A 118 -9.26 16.20 -18.21
CA GLY A 118 -9.08 16.86 -19.50
C GLY A 118 -10.38 17.08 -20.29
N LYS A 119 -11.47 16.39 -19.95
CA LYS A 119 -12.71 16.36 -20.76
C LYS A 119 -13.87 17.19 -20.21
N THR A 120 -13.64 17.98 -19.17
CA THR A 120 -14.65 18.85 -18.51
C THR A 120 -14.38 20.35 -18.71
N ARG A 121 -13.61 20.71 -19.74
CA ARG A 121 -13.24 22.11 -20.06
C ARG A 121 -13.58 22.53 -21.49
N ASP A 122 -14.56 21.86 -22.11
CA ASP A 122 -15.15 22.27 -23.39
C ASP A 122 -16.64 22.61 -23.21
#